data_AF-A0A2G8KME7-F1
#
_entry.id   AF-A0A2G8KME7-F1
#
_cell.length_a   1.000
_cell.length_b   1.000
_cell.length_c   1.000
_cell.angle_alpha   90.00
_cell.angle_beta   90.00
_cell.angle_gamma   90.00
#
_symmetry.space_group_name_H-M   'P 1'
#
loop_
_entity.id
_entity.type
_entity.pdbx_description
1 polymer ?
#
loop_
_entity_poly.entity_id
_entity_poly.type
_entity_poly.pdbx_seq_one_letter_code
_entity_poly.pdbx_strand_id
1 'polypeptide(L)'
;MSSIPRAIQDIKGCIQALTNEQENGPITDNCTELQKFCAKLEYVLQIDMKVRVGMLGGKKDYWDFFCSCLGKVKGLNDGIRFVKNMKEVKTSLGRGRAFIRYSLVHHRLGDTLQQCVSSEEITRQWYNESSILRQPGAFSAVVNDFYDLNDIQFDLTPSGQELDTAWPTFARSAIGVGLYLWNPPTRSSSMASINSQPSQADSRGMESMTEVDSAILDNQLERLQGELAECEKYNRDLRHQLQASQTELEECKSLAVENEARMSSSWRSRRGGIKNSSTGATRPSPRWRLLRGEREGSAGSGFHEQRTPEDYERVRGAGGDAEAAADERIHDETEARRRTEGREPGSSETDRRAGGQTQGQ
;
A
#
# COMPACT_ATOMS: atom_id res chain seq x y z
N MET A 1 -16.75 13.46 9.32
CA MET A 1 -17.05 12.27 10.15
C MET A 1 -15.95 11.26 9.89
N SER A 2 -15.20 10.86 10.91
CA SER A 2 -13.96 10.08 10.75
C SER A 2 -14.26 8.68 10.17
N SER A 3 -13.65 8.32 9.04
CA SER A 3 -13.77 6.99 8.41
C SER A 3 -13.06 5.89 9.22
N ILE A 4 -12.18 6.28 10.14
CA ILE A 4 -11.28 5.40 10.89
C ILE A 4 -12.02 4.44 11.85
N PRO A 5 -12.95 4.90 12.71
CA PRO A 5 -13.72 3.98 13.56
C PRO A 5 -14.54 2.96 12.75
N ARG A 6 -15.02 3.37 11.58
CA ARG A 6 -15.77 2.49 10.69
C ARG A 6 -14.89 1.40 10.11
N ALA A 7 -13.68 1.74 9.64
CA ALA A 7 -12.73 0.77 9.10
C ALA A 7 -12.34 -0.31 10.13
N ILE A 8 -12.23 0.06 11.40
CA ILE A 8 -11.98 -0.90 12.48
C ILE A 8 -13.16 -1.84 12.72
N GLN A 9 -14.37 -1.31 12.87
CA GLN A 9 -15.57 -2.15 13.03
C GLN A 9 -15.73 -3.12 11.86
N ASP A 10 -15.41 -2.63 10.67
CA ASP A 10 -15.42 -3.38 9.44
C ASP A 10 -14.39 -4.52 9.44
N ILE A 11 -13.18 -4.33 9.98
CA ILE A 11 -12.19 -5.40 10.17
C ILE A 11 -12.70 -6.43 11.17
N LYS A 12 -13.21 -5.98 12.33
CA LYS A 12 -13.78 -6.87 13.37
C LYS A 12 -14.89 -7.76 12.80
N GLY A 13 -15.79 -7.16 12.01
CA GLY A 13 -16.86 -7.91 11.35
C GLY A 13 -16.33 -8.97 10.38
N CYS A 14 -15.26 -8.68 9.63
CA CYS A 14 -14.63 -9.66 8.74
C CYS A 14 -13.93 -10.79 9.52
N ILE A 15 -13.29 -10.51 10.65
CA ILE A 15 -12.68 -11.55 11.51
C ILE A 15 -13.75 -12.50 12.02
N GLN A 16 -14.87 -11.97 12.52
CA GLN A 16 -16.00 -12.78 12.96
C GLN A 16 -16.59 -13.62 11.82
N ALA A 17 -16.73 -13.04 10.62
CA ALA A 17 -17.21 -13.78 9.46
C ALA A 17 -16.26 -14.92 9.06
N LEU A 18 -14.94 -14.68 9.08
CA LEU A 18 -13.93 -15.72 8.82
C LEU A 18 -13.98 -16.86 9.84
N THR A 19 -14.21 -16.52 11.11
CA THR A 19 -14.36 -17.52 12.18
C THR A 19 -15.56 -18.43 11.91
N ASN A 20 -16.68 -17.88 11.45
CA ASN A 20 -17.86 -18.66 11.08
C ASN A 20 -17.62 -19.52 9.82
N GLU A 21 -16.91 -18.99 8.82
CA GLU A 21 -16.62 -19.73 7.58
C GLU A 21 -15.71 -20.95 7.80
N GLN A 22 -14.86 -20.92 8.85
CA GLN A 22 -13.99 -22.05 9.16
C GLN A 22 -14.77 -23.33 9.50
N GLU A 23 -16.02 -23.23 9.95
CA GLU A 23 -16.87 -24.41 10.19
C GLU A 23 -17.04 -25.26 8.91
N ASN A 24 -16.85 -24.66 7.73
CA ASN A 24 -16.93 -25.32 6.42
C ASN A 24 -15.58 -25.91 5.96
N GLY A 25 -14.50 -25.77 6.74
CA GLY A 25 -13.15 -26.23 6.41
C GLY A 25 -12.11 -25.11 6.39
N PRO A 26 -10.86 -25.40 5.98
CA PRO A 26 -9.81 -24.39 5.86
C PRO A 26 -10.21 -23.25 4.92
N ILE A 27 -9.90 -22.02 5.32
CA ILE A 27 -10.16 -20.83 4.51
C ILE A 27 -9.19 -20.81 3.33
N THR A 28 -9.72 -20.80 2.11
CA THR A 28 -8.93 -20.73 0.87
C THR A 28 -9.12 -19.41 0.13
N ASP A 29 -8.41 -19.22 -0.98
CA ASP A 29 -8.48 -18.02 -1.83
C ASP A 29 -9.87 -17.74 -2.45
N ASN A 30 -10.77 -18.74 -2.44
CA ASN A 30 -12.15 -18.58 -2.89
C ASN A 30 -13.06 -17.88 -1.86
N CYS A 31 -12.60 -17.70 -0.61
CA CYS A 31 -13.39 -17.10 0.45
C CYS A 31 -13.52 -15.59 0.24
N THR A 32 -14.75 -15.12 0.01
CA THR A 32 -15.01 -13.69 -0.19
C THR A 32 -14.75 -12.87 1.07
N GLU A 33 -14.96 -13.45 2.25
CA GLU A 33 -14.67 -12.79 3.53
C GLU A 33 -13.17 -12.60 3.76
N LEU A 34 -12.34 -13.55 3.31
CA LEU A 34 -10.88 -13.39 3.32
C LEU A 34 -10.44 -12.20 2.45
N GLN A 35 -11.02 -12.05 1.26
CA GLN A 35 -10.70 -10.94 0.37
C GLN A 35 -11.12 -9.60 0.97
N LYS A 36 -12.33 -9.52 1.56
CA LYS A 36 -12.81 -8.33 2.26
C LYS A 36 -11.91 -7.98 3.44
N PHE A 37 -11.53 -8.97 4.25
CA PHE A 37 -10.60 -8.80 5.36
C PHE A 37 -9.27 -8.21 4.89
N CYS A 38 -8.63 -8.85 3.90
CA CYS A 38 -7.33 -8.44 3.37
C CYS A 38 -7.37 -7.00 2.81
N ALA A 39 -8.42 -6.66 2.05
CA ALA A 39 -8.59 -5.32 1.49
C ALA A 39 -8.81 -4.25 2.57
N LYS A 40 -9.59 -4.54 3.62
CA LYS A 40 -9.83 -3.62 4.73
C LYS A 40 -8.57 -3.43 5.58
N LEU A 41 -7.82 -4.50 5.83
CA LEU A 41 -6.54 -4.41 6.52
C LEU A 41 -5.52 -3.58 5.72
N GLU A 42 -5.41 -3.81 4.41
CA GLU A 42 -4.58 -3.00 3.51
C GLU A 42 -4.96 -1.52 3.58
N TYR A 43 -6.26 -1.20 3.53
CA TYR A 43 -6.74 0.18 3.68
C TYR A 43 -6.28 0.81 4.99
N VAL A 44 -6.40 0.10 6.12
CA VAL A 44 -5.96 0.58 7.43
C VAL A 44 -4.45 0.75 7.51
N LEU A 45 -3.68 -0.12 6.86
CA LEU A 45 -2.22 0.00 6.79
C LEU A 45 -1.75 1.14 5.88
N GLN A 46 -2.56 1.59 4.93
CA GLN A 46 -2.22 2.68 4.00
C GLN A 46 -2.74 4.04 4.44
N ILE A 47 -3.85 4.09 5.19
CA ILE A 47 -4.45 5.36 5.57
C ILE A 47 -3.50 6.18 6.44
N ASP A 48 -3.31 7.43 6.04
CA ASP A 48 -2.45 8.40 6.73
C ASP A 48 -0.99 7.94 6.88
N MET A 49 -0.54 7.05 5.98
CA MET A 49 0.87 6.71 5.79
C MET A 49 1.59 7.84 5.05
N LYS A 50 2.81 8.16 5.48
CA LYS A 50 3.64 9.17 4.84
C LYS A 50 4.13 8.68 3.49
N VAL A 51 4.04 9.52 2.46
CA VAL A 51 4.59 9.22 1.13
C VAL A 51 6.09 9.05 1.22
N ARG A 52 6.61 7.92 0.77
CA ARG A 52 8.03 7.57 0.81
C ARG A 52 8.45 6.94 -0.52
N VAL A 53 9.63 7.32 -0.99
CA VAL A 53 10.25 6.80 -2.21
C VAL A 53 11.66 6.30 -1.86
N GLY A 54 12.06 5.16 -2.41
CA GLY A 54 13.42 4.64 -2.26
C GLY A 54 14.44 5.40 -3.12
N MET A 55 15.73 5.17 -2.87
CA MET A 55 16.82 5.83 -3.63
C MET A 55 16.74 5.57 -5.15
N LEU A 56 16.19 4.42 -5.55
CA LEU A 56 15.99 4.04 -6.97
C LEU A 56 14.60 4.44 -7.51
N GLY A 57 13.88 5.35 -6.85
CA GLY A 57 12.59 5.85 -7.31
C GLY A 57 11.38 4.94 -7.05
N GLY A 58 11.57 3.74 -6.47
CA GLY A 58 10.47 2.84 -6.13
C GLY A 58 9.61 3.38 -4.99
N LYS A 59 8.28 3.40 -5.16
CA LYS A 59 7.32 3.75 -4.10
C LYS A 59 7.43 2.73 -2.95
N LYS A 60 7.59 3.23 -1.73
CA LYS A 60 7.52 2.41 -0.52
C LYS A 60 6.08 2.30 -0.03
N ASP A 61 5.76 1.17 0.57
CA ASP A 61 4.42 0.87 1.07
C ASP A 61 4.50 0.13 2.42
N TYR A 62 3.38 -0.36 2.95
CA TYR A 62 3.33 -0.99 4.27
C TYR A 62 4.22 -2.24 4.41
N TRP A 63 4.66 -2.85 3.31
CA TRP A 63 5.72 -3.87 3.32
C TRP A 63 7.05 -3.35 3.89
N ASP A 64 7.45 -2.14 3.48
CA ASP A 64 8.69 -1.54 3.94
C ASP A 64 8.59 -1.12 5.42
N PHE A 65 7.38 -0.77 5.86
CA PHE A 65 7.05 -0.58 7.27
C PHE A 65 7.24 -1.89 8.06
N PHE A 66 6.67 -3.00 7.60
CA PHE A 66 6.89 -4.32 8.22
C PHE A 66 8.37 -4.71 8.26
N CYS A 67 9.12 -4.49 7.17
CA CYS A 67 10.56 -4.70 7.16
C CYS A 67 11.30 -3.89 8.23
N SER A 68 10.87 -2.65 8.46
CA SER A 68 11.46 -1.77 9.47
C SER A 68 11.18 -2.27 10.89
N CYS A 69 9.93 -2.65 11.18
CA CYS A 69 9.51 -3.14 12.49
C CYS A 69 10.10 -4.51 12.84
N LEU A 70 10.19 -5.42 11.87
CA LEU A 70 10.43 -6.84 12.13
C LEU A 70 11.84 -7.29 11.75
N GLY A 71 12.55 -6.53 10.91
CA GLY A 71 13.83 -6.98 10.33
C GLY A 71 14.91 -7.37 11.33
N LYS A 72 14.89 -6.76 12.53
CA LYS A 72 15.83 -7.04 13.64
C LYS A 72 15.24 -7.94 14.74
N VAL A 73 13.95 -8.30 14.65
CA VAL A 73 13.25 -9.06 15.69
C VAL A 73 13.41 -10.55 15.41
N LYS A 74 14.15 -11.24 16.29
CA LYS A 74 14.37 -12.69 16.18
C LYS A 74 13.03 -13.43 16.29
N GLY A 75 12.79 -14.39 15.40
CA GLY A 75 11.58 -15.23 15.41
C GLY A 75 10.38 -14.66 14.66
N LEU A 76 10.35 -13.37 14.33
CA LEU A 76 9.29 -12.75 13.51
C LEU A 76 9.76 -12.36 12.10
N ASN A 77 11.04 -12.53 11.79
CA ASN A 77 11.62 -12.18 10.49
C ASN A 77 11.54 -13.30 9.43
N ASP A 78 10.95 -14.46 9.75
CA ASP A 78 10.79 -15.58 8.82
C ASP A 78 9.93 -15.21 7.61
N GLY A 79 8.79 -14.56 7.83
CA GLY A 79 7.95 -14.06 6.74
C GLY A 79 8.65 -12.98 5.91
N ILE A 80 9.51 -12.17 6.53
CA ILE A 80 10.31 -11.18 5.79
C ILE A 80 11.28 -11.88 4.84
N ARG A 81 11.95 -12.95 5.30
CA ARG A 81 12.86 -13.76 4.47
C ARG A 81 12.10 -14.49 3.36
N PHE A 82 10.94 -15.07 3.68
CA PHE A 82 10.09 -15.76 2.71
C PHE A 82 9.69 -14.84 1.56
N VAL A 83 9.10 -13.68 1.86
CA VAL A 83 8.60 -12.75 0.84
C VAL A 83 9.74 -12.13 0.03
N LYS A 84 10.91 -11.86 0.63
CA LYS A 84 12.09 -11.38 -0.11
C LYS A 84 12.58 -12.38 -1.16
N ASN A 85 12.32 -13.67 -0.98
CA ASN A 85 12.71 -14.72 -1.91
C ASN A 85 11.68 -14.97 -3.02
N MET A 86 10.48 -14.37 -2.94
CA MET A 86 9.47 -14.43 -4.01
C MET A 86 9.88 -13.53 -5.17
N LYS A 87 10.39 -14.13 -6.25
CA LYS A 87 10.88 -13.40 -7.44
C LYS A 87 9.75 -12.88 -8.32
N GLU A 88 8.58 -13.47 -8.18
CA GLU A 88 7.37 -13.17 -8.93
C GLU A 88 6.74 -11.85 -8.49
N VAL A 89 6.95 -11.42 -7.24
CA VAL A 89 6.34 -10.22 -6.66
C VAL A 89 7.33 -9.05 -6.66
N LYS A 90 7.03 -8.04 -7.47
CA LYS A 90 7.98 -6.98 -7.84
C LYS A 90 7.78 -5.69 -7.05
N THR A 91 6.55 -5.39 -6.66
CA THR A 91 6.20 -4.12 -6.00
C THR A 91 6.24 -4.23 -4.48
N SER A 92 6.46 -3.11 -3.80
CA SER A 92 6.35 -3.05 -2.33
C SER A 92 4.94 -3.44 -1.88
N LEU A 93 3.91 -2.95 -2.57
CA LEU A 93 2.52 -3.28 -2.29
C LEU A 93 2.25 -4.78 -2.40
N GLY A 94 2.62 -5.41 -3.51
CA GLY A 94 2.45 -6.85 -3.72
C GLY A 94 3.19 -7.68 -2.67
N ARG A 95 4.40 -7.27 -2.27
CA ARG A 95 5.15 -7.93 -1.17
C ARG A 95 4.42 -7.78 0.16
N GLY A 96 3.78 -6.65 0.39
CA GLY A 96 2.93 -6.42 1.56
C GLY A 96 1.78 -7.41 1.60
N ARG A 97 1.09 -7.59 0.48
CA ARG A 97 0.00 -8.57 0.34
C ARG A 97 0.48 -9.99 0.56
N ALA A 98 1.62 -10.36 -0.02
CA ALA A 98 2.25 -11.66 0.17
C ALA A 98 2.57 -11.92 1.65
N PHE A 99 3.07 -10.89 2.35
CA PHE A 99 3.41 -10.98 3.77
C PHE A 99 2.19 -11.12 4.68
N ILE A 100 1.08 -10.44 4.38
CA ILE A 100 -0.19 -10.63 5.10
C ILE A 100 -0.67 -12.08 4.94
N ARG A 101 -0.68 -12.61 3.71
CA ARG A 101 -1.07 -14.01 3.43
C ARG A 101 -0.18 -15.01 4.16
N TYR A 102 1.13 -14.82 4.11
CA TYR A 102 2.08 -15.61 4.88
C TYR A 102 1.74 -15.58 6.37
N SER A 103 1.47 -14.39 6.92
CA SER A 103 1.18 -14.22 8.34
C SER A 103 -0.12 -14.91 8.77
N LEU A 104 -1.11 -15.00 7.88
CA LEU A 104 -2.35 -15.76 8.13
C LEU A 104 -2.09 -17.26 8.17
N VAL A 105 -1.43 -17.82 7.14
CA VAL A 105 -1.10 -19.26 7.05
C VAL A 105 -0.25 -19.73 8.23
N HIS A 106 0.59 -18.85 8.79
CA HIS A 106 1.49 -19.19 9.88
C HIS A 106 1.00 -18.72 11.27
N HIS A 107 -0.23 -18.20 11.40
CA HIS A 107 -0.81 -17.73 12.66
C HIS A 107 0.08 -16.67 13.36
N ARG A 108 0.60 -15.72 12.58
CA ARG A 108 1.54 -14.68 13.03
C ARG A 108 1.00 -13.26 12.87
N LEU A 109 -0.19 -13.06 12.32
CA LEU A 109 -0.66 -11.72 11.97
C LEU A 109 -0.83 -10.83 13.22
N GLY A 110 -1.40 -11.37 14.31
CA GLY A 110 -1.50 -10.69 15.60
C GLY A 110 -0.14 -10.26 16.17
N ASP A 111 0.80 -11.21 16.30
CA ASP A 111 2.17 -10.95 16.78
C ASP A 111 2.88 -9.86 15.95
N THR A 112 2.75 -9.96 14.62
CA THR A 112 3.36 -9.05 13.66
C THR A 112 2.85 -7.63 13.86
N LEU A 113 1.54 -7.45 13.92
CA LEU A 113 0.90 -6.14 14.08
C LEU A 113 1.15 -5.57 15.48
N GLN A 114 1.13 -6.42 16.52
CA GLN A 114 1.48 -6.03 17.89
C GLN A 114 2.92 -5.49 17.95
N GLN A 115 3.88 -6.19 17.35
CA GLN A 115 5.28 -5.75 17.31
C GLN A 115 5.44 -4.40 16.58
N CYS A 116 4.68 -4.20 15.50
CA CYS A 116 4.70 -2.95 14.75
C CYS A 116 4.20 -1.77 15.59
N VAL A 117 3.02 -1.89 16.23
CA VAL A 117 2.48 -0.79 17.05
C VAL A 117 3.24 -0.56 18.36
N SER A 118 3.92 -1.60 18.87
CA SER A 118 4.82 -1.46 20.04
C SER A 118 6.11 -0.71 19.69
N SER A 119 6.49 -0.67 18.41
CA SER A 119 7.67 0.04 17.92
C SER A 119 7.36 1.51 17.63
N GLU A 120 7.03 2.28 18.66
CA GLU A 120 6.49 3.65 18.51
C GLU A 120 7.36 4.56 17.64
N GLU A 121 8.69 4.51 17.81
CA GLU A 121 9.62 5.30 17.01
C GLU A 121 9.48 5.01 15.50
N ILE A 122 9.42 3.74 15.13
CA ILE A 122 9.27 3.31 13.74
C ILE A 122 7.89 3.74 13.22
N THR A 123 6.82 3.45 13.97
CA THR A 123 5.46 3.82 13.56
C THR A 123 5.31 5.33 13.37
N ARG A 124 5.92 6.17 14.23
CA ARG A 124 5.97 7.64 14.06
C ARG A 124 6.70 8.08 12.80
N GLN A 125 7.75 7.36 12.39
CA GLN A 125 8.45 7.64 11.14
C GLN A 125 7.57 7.35 9.92
N TRP A 126 6.77 6.30 9.95
CA TRP A 126 5.97 5.83 8.80
C TRP A 126 4.59 6.50 8.68
N TYR A 127 3.97 6.93 9.78
CA TYR A 127 2.59 7.41 9.80
C TYR A 127 2.44 8.83 10.38
N ASN A 128 1.47 9.61 9.87
CA ASN A 128 1.13 10.90 10.47
C ASN A 128 0.32 10.70 11.76
N GLU A 129 0.18 11.77 12.55
CA GLU A 129 -0.43 11.74 13.90
C GLU A 129 -1.90 11.30 13.92
N SER A 130 -2.62 11.46 12.80
CA SER A 130 -4.03 11.07 12.70
C SER A 130 -4.22 9.58 12.40
N SER A 131 -3.15 8.85 12.09
CA SER A 131 -3.21 7.43 11.76
C SER A 131 -3.62 6.61 12.97
N ILE A 132 -4.50 5.63 12.74
CA ILE A 132 -4.95 4.74 13.81
C ILE A 132 -3.83 3.90 14.41
N LEU A 133 -2.79 3.59 13.62
CA LEU A 133 -1.61 2.85 14.10
C LEU A 133 -0.82 3.65 15.15
N ARG A 134 -1.02 4.98 15.22
CA ARG A 134 -0.42 5.86 16.22
C ARG A 134 -1.33 6.19 17.39
N GLN A 135 -2.55 5.65 17.42
CA GLN A 135 -3.51 5.89 18.52
C GLN A 135 -3.41 4.75 19.54
N PRO A 136 -2.73 4.95 20.69
CA PRO A 136 -2.63 3.95 21.73
C PRO A 136 -4.04 3.67 22.29
N GLY A 137 -4.55 2.46 22.06
CA GLY A 137 -5.88 2.03 22.48
C GLY A 137 -6.80 1.61 21.33
N ALA A 138 -6.90 2.42 20.26
CA ALA A 138 -7.82 2.12 19.16
C ALA A 138 -7.36 0.91 18.35
N PHE A 139 -6.11 0.89 17.90
CA PHE A 139 -5.59 -0.26 17.15
C PHE A 139 -5.25 -1.44 18.05
N SER A 140 -4.73 -1.20 19.26
CA SER A 140 -4.43 -2.27 20.23
C SER A 140 -5.66 -3.11 20.58
N ALA A 141 -6.84 -2.50 20.67
CA ALA A 141 -8.09 -3.22 20.87
C ALA A 141 -8.49 -4.13 19.69
N VAL A 142 -7.96 -3.86 18.49
CA VAL A 142 -8.18 -4.67 17.29
C VAL A 142 -7.12 -5.76 17.15
N VAL A 143 -5.91 -5.50 17.67
CA VAL A 143 -4.85 -6.50 17.75
C VAL A 143 -5.30 -7.73 18.53
N ASN A 144 -6.09 -7.54 19.58
CA ASN A 144 -6.70 -8.66 20.30
C ASN A 144 -7.59 -9.51 19.38
N ASP A 145 -8.44 -8.90 18.55
CA ASP A 145 -9.28 -9.67 17.63
C ASP A 145 -8.45 -10.37 16.54
N PHE A 146 -7.28 -9.83 16.15
CA PHE A 146 -6.39 -10.52 15.21
C PHE A 146 -5.82 -11.84 15.77
N TYR A 147 -5.84 -12.06 17.09
CA TYR A 147 -5.47 -13.35 17.66
C TYR A 147 -6.55 -14.42 17.48
N ASP A 148 -7.82 -14.04 17.29
CA ASP A 148 -8.88 -15.01 16.97
C ASP A 148 -8.61 -15.70 15.63
N LEU A 149 -7.87 -15.04 14.73
CA LEU A 149 -7.43 -15.63 13.45
C LEU A 149 -6.39 -16.75 13.63
N ASN A 150 -5.75 -16.87 14.79
CA ASN A 150 -4.76 -17.93 15.02
C ASN A 150 -5.43 -19.31 15.14
N ASP A 151 -6.70 -19.38 15.51
CA ASP A 151 -7.46 -20.62 15.56
C ASP A 151 -8.00 -21.03 14.18
N ILE A 152 -7.86 -20.15 13.18
CA ILE A 152 -8.33 -20.36 11.81
C ILE A 152 -7.26 -20.99 10.93
N GLN A 153 -7.60 -22.12 10.29
CA GLN A 153 -6.74 -22.73 9.29
C GLN A 153 -6.89 -22.03 7.94
N PHE A 154 -5.77 -21.60 7.37
CA PHE A 154 -5.71 -20.99 6.04
C PHE A 154 -4.92 -21.89 5.08
N ASP A 155 -5.54 -22.27 3.97
CA ASP A 155 -4.90 -22.98 2.85
C ASP A 155 -4.86 -22.05 1.63
N LEU A 156 -3.82 -21.21 1.59
CA LEU A 156 -3.67 -20.14 0.61
C LEU A 156 -2.62 -20.50 -0.42
N THR A 157 -2.95 -20.32 -1.69
CA THR A 157 -2.00 -20.55 -2.78
C THR A 157 -0.83 -19.55 -2.66
N PRO A 158 0.43 -19.97 -2.89
CA PRO A 158 1.55 -19.04 -3.02
C PRO A 158 1.42 -18.27 -4.34
N SER A 159 0.47 -17.34 -4.41
CA SER A 159 0.21 -16.50 -5.59
C SER A 159 1.35 -15.49 -5.77
N GLY A 160 1.95 -15.50 -6.95
CA GLY A 160 3.05 -14.59 -7.33
C GLY A 160 2.55 -13.24 -7.87
N GLN A 161 2.76 -13.01 -9.16
CA GLN A 161 2.57 -11.71 -9.85
C GLN A 161 1.18 -11.07 -9.67
N GLU A 162 0.13 -11.85 -9.42
CA GLU A 162 -1.22 -11.33 -9.19
C GLU A 162 -1.25 -10.31 -8.04
N LEU A 163 -0.47 -10.55 -6.98
CA LEU A 163 -0.42 -9.72 -5.78
C LEU A 163 0.06 -8.29 -6.07
N ASP A 164 0.88 -8.07 -7.10
CA ASP A 164 1.30 -6.71 -7.48
C ASP A 164 0.12 -5.86 -7.97
N THR A 165 -0.95 -6.49 -8.46
CA THR A 165 -2.08 -5.81 -9.09
C THR A 165 -3.34 -5.83 -8.23
N ALA A 166 -3.68 -6.98 -7.64
CA ALA A 166 -4.91 -7.15 -6.85
C ALA A 166 -4.74 -8.21 -5.75
N TRP A 167 -5.69 -8.24 -4.82
CA TRP A 167 -5.90 -9.42 -3.98
C TRP A 167 -6.40 -10.58 -4.84
N PRO A 168 -6.00 -11.84 -4.57
CA PRO A 168 -6.47 -12.99 -5.33
C PRO A 168 -8.00 -13.05 -5.29
N THR A 169 -8.60 -13.17 -6.47
CA THR A 169 -10.05 -13.38 -6.63
C THR A 169 -10.27 -14.59 -7.52
N PHE A 170 -11.41 -15.27 -7.38
CA PHE A 170 -11.82 -16.50 -8.07
C PHE A 170 -11.83 -16.43 -9.63
N ALA A 171 -11.17 -15.48 -10.30
CA ALA A 171 -11.24 -15.34 -11.76
C ALA A 171 -9.92 -15.61 -12.51
N ARG A 172 -8.79 -15.93 -11.87
CA ARG A 172 -7.49 -16.03 -12.60
C ARG A 172 -6.62 -17.25 -12.33
N SER A 173 -7.11 -18.26 -11.62
CA SER A 173 -6.42 -19.56 -11.59
C SER A 173 -6.99 -20.48 -12.68
N ALA A 174 -6.19 -20.63 -13.74
CA ALA A 174 -6.16 -21.75 -14.69
C ALA A 174 -7.26 -21.89 -15.77
N ILE A 175 -7.31 -20.95 -16.72
CA ILE A 175 -7.42 -21.35 -18.14
C ILE A 175 -6.01 -21.27 -18.73
N GLY A 176 -5.20 -22.27 -18.42
CA GLY A 176 -3.79 -22.30 -18.81
C GLY A 176 -3.08 -23.50 -18.23
N VAL A 177 -3.34 -24.68 -18.81
CA VAL A 177 -2.49 -25.89 -18.79
C VAL A 177 -1.76 -26.19 -17.46
N GLY A 178 -2.39 -26.99 -16.59
CA GLY A 178 -1.68 -27.54 -15.42
C GLY A 178 -2.47 -28.32 -14.37
N LEU A 179 -3.73 -28.72 -14.61
CA LEU A 179 -4.47 -29.59 -13.69
C LEU A 179 -4.40 -31.04 -14.15
N TYR A 180 -3.35 -31.75 -13.72
CA TYR A 180 -3.41 -33.22 -13.52
C TYR A 180 -2.39 -33.75 -12.49
N LEU A 181 -1.78 -32.89 -11.67
CA LEU A 181 -0.78 -33.36 -10.69
C LEU A 181 -0.91 -32.71 -9.32
N TRP A 182 -2.13 -32.67 -8.78
CA TRP A 182 -2.31 -32.50 -7.35
C TRP A 182 -3.02 -33.74 -6.81
N ASN A 183 -2.24 -34.59 -6.15
CA ASN A 183 -2.74 -35.70 -5.35
C ASN A 183 -2.56 -35.31 -3.88
N PRO A 184 -3.61 -35.22 -3.06
CA PRO A 184 -3.47 -34.89 -1.64
C PRO A 184 -2.61 -35.95 -0.93
N PRO A 185 -1.71 -35.57 -0.02
CA PRO A 185 -0.97 -36.55 0.78
C PRO A 185 -1.95 -37.39 1.61
N THR A 186 -2.07 -38.68 1.29
CA THR A 186 -2.78 -39.62 2.14
C THR A 186 -2.01 -39.79 3.45
N ARG A 187 -2.76 -39.66 4.55
CA ARG A 187 -2.31 -39.74 5.94
C ARG A 187 -1.32 -40.90 6.14
N SER A 188 -0.08 -40.56 6.45
CA SER A 188 0.94 -41.55 6.84
C SER A 188 0.49 -42.23 8.13
N SER A 189 0.15 -43.51 8.04
CA SER A 189 -0.08 -44.38 9.19
C SER A 189 1.12 -45.32 9.28
N SER A 190 2.01 -45.03 10.23
CA SER A 190 2.98 -45.91 10.91
C SER A 190 3.90 -46.84 10.11
N MET A 191 5.20 -46.76 10.42
CA MET A 191 6.27 -47.63 9.90
C MET A 191 6.18 -49.07 10.46
N ALA A 192 5.85 -50.05 9.60
CA ALA A 192 6.19 -51.49 9.65
C ALA A 192 5.51 -52.12 8.40
N SER A 193 6.09 -52.91 7.50
CA SER A 193 7.17 -53.89 7.61
C SER A 193 7.90 -54.01 6.27
N ILE A 194 9.17 -54.36 6.37
CA ILE A 194 10.13 -54.66 5.32
C ILE A 194 9.86 -56.07 4.80
N ASN A 195 10.08 -56.29 3.50
CA ASN A 195 10.38 -57.58 2.85
C ASN A 195 9.21 -58.46 2.33
N SER A 196 8.88 -58.32 1.02
CA SER A 196 8.73 -59.47 0.11
C SER A 196 8.55 -59.04 -1.37
N GLN A 197 9.19 -59.79 -2.26
CA GLN A 197 9.36 -59.62 -3.72
C GLN A 197 8.05 -59.58 -4.55
N PRO A 198 8.09 -59.07 -5.80
CA PRO A 198 6.90 -58.96 -6.65
C PRO A 198 6.58 -60.30 -7.31
N SER A 199 5.34 -60.77 -7.12
CA SER A 199 4.76 -61.88 -7.89
C SER A 199 3.54 -61.37 -8.64
N GLN A 200 3.43 -61.79 -9.91
CA GLN A 200 2.32 -61.53 -10.81
C GLN A 200 0.97 -62.03 -10.28
N ALA A 201 -0.07 -61.49 -10.93
CA ALA A 201 -1.49 -61.92 -10.96
C ALA A 201 -2.38 -61.34 -9.85
N ASP A 202 -3.18 -60.33 -10.20
CA ASP A 202 -4.59 -60.58 -10.48
C ASP A 202 -5.24 -59.36 -11.14
N SER A 203 -5.61 -59.57 -12.41
CA SER A 203 -6.51 -58.72 -13.17
C SER A 203 -7.95 -59.07 -12.82
N ARG A 204 -8.56 -58.34 -11.88
CA ARG A 204 -10.02 -58.24 -11.68
C ARG A 204 -10.34 -57.16 -10.63
N GLY A 205 -10.96 -56.07 -11.08
CA GLY A 205 -11.48 -55.03 -10.19
C GLY A 205 -11.10 -53.60 -10.60
N MET A 206 -11.40 -53.21 -11.84
CA MET A 206 -11.36 -51.81 -12.27
C MET A 206 -12.62 -51.50 -13.10
N GLU A 207 -13.77 -51.81 -12.53
CA GLU A 207 -15.09 -51.43 -13.07
C GLU A 207 -15.91 -50.92 -11.89
N SER A 208 -15.65 -49.69 -11.45
CA SER A 208 -16.60 -48.82 -10.73
C SER A 208 -15.88 -47.55 -10.26
N MET A 209 -15.79 -46.53 -11.12
CA MET A 209 -15.66 -45.12 -10.68
C MET A 209 -15.76 -44.07 -11.81
N THR A 210 -16.37 -44.39 -12.95
CA THR A 210 -16.57 -43.42 -14.05
C THR A 210 -18.04 -43.18 -14.38
N GLU A 211 -18.90 -43.15 -13.36
CA GLU A 211 -20.25 -42.63 -13.49
C GLU A 211 -20.43 -41.52 -12.44
N VAL A 212 -19.76 -40.40 -12.67
CA VAL A 212 -20.18 -39.13 -12.09
C VAL A 212 -21.26 -38.62 -13.04
N ASP A 213 -22.51 -38.61 -12.55
CA ASP A 213 -23.72 -38.33 -13.34
C ASP A 213 -23.55 -37.09 -14.25
N SER A 214 -23.54 -37.30 -15.56
CA SER A 214 -23.54 -36.22 -16.58
C SER A 214 -24.59 -35.16 -16.29
N ALA A 215 -25.73 -35.57 -15.72
CA ALA A 215 -26.82 -34.69 -15.34
C ALA A 215 -26.45 -33.67 -14.23
N ILE A 216 -25.51 -34.00 -13.32
CA ILE A 216 -25.06 -33.07 -12.28
C ILE A 216 -24.17 -31.99 -12.87
N LEU A 217 -23.29 -32.36 -13.80
CA LEU A 217 -22.45 -31.39 -14.52
C LEU A 217 -23.29 -30.47 -15.41
N ASP A 218 -24.28 -31.00 -16.12
CA ASP A 218 -25.17 -30.20 -16.98
C ASP A 218 -25.98 -29.18 -16.16
N ASN A 219 -26.50 -29.57 -15.00
CA ASN A 219 -27.20 -28.66 -14.09
C ASN A 219 -26.28 -27.55 -13.54
N GLN A 220 -25.02 -27.87 -13.23
CA GLN A 220 -24.05 -26.86 -12.79
C GLN A 220 -23.68 -25.90 -13.92
N LEU A 221 -23.56 -26.42 -15.15
CA LEU A 221 -23.21 -25.63 -16.33
C LEU A 221 -24.34 -24.67 -16.72
N GLU A 222 -25.60 -25.12 -16.66
CA GLU A 222 -26.77 -24.27 -16.90
C GLU A 222 -26.90 -23.17 -15.85
N ARG A 223 -26.63 -23.48 -14.56
CA ARG A 223 -26.63 -22.49 -13.49
C ARG A 223 -25.56 -21.42 -13.69
N LEU A 224 -24.34 -21.82 -14.02
CA LEU A 224 -23.22 -20.88 -14.29
C LEU A 224 -23.47 -20.03 -15.55
N GLN A 225 -24.12 -20.58 -16.57
CA GLN A 225 -24.53 -19.81 -17.75
C GLN A 225 -25.58 -18.75 -17.42
N GLY A 226 -26.54 -19.07 -16.54
CA GLY A 226 -27.51 -18.11 -16.03
C GLY A 226 -26.85 -16.95 -15.28
N GLU A 227 -25.96 -17.26 -14.34
CA GLU A 227 -25.21 -16.26 -13.57
C GLU A 227 -24.34 -15.36 -14.49
N LEU A 228 -23.72 -15.95 -15.51
CA LEU A 228 -22.94 -15.19 -16.50
C LEU A 228 -23.83 -14.23 -17.30
N ALA A 229 -25.00 -14.67 -17.75
CA ALA A 229 -25.93 -13.84 -18.51
C ALA A 229 -26.47 -12.65 -17.68
N GLU A 230 -26.75 -12.89 -16.40
CA GLU A 230 -27.14 -11.83 -15.47
C GLU A 230 -26.00 -10.84 -15.23
N CYS A 231 -24.78 -11.34 -15.03
CA CYS A 231 -23.60 -10.50 -14.84
C CYS A 231 -23.30 -9.66 -16.08
N GLU A 232 -23.44 -10.23 -17.29
CA GLU A 232 -23.28 -9.49 -18.54
C GLU A 232 -24.33 -8.41 -18.71
N LYS A 233 -25.59 -8.68 -18.36
CA LYS A 233 -26.67 -7.70 -18.39
C LYS A 233 -26.37 -6.54 -17.44
N TYR A 234 -26.01 -6.85 -16.20
CA TYR A 234 -25.63 -5.84 -15.22
C TYR A 234 -24.44 -4.99 -15.68
N ASN A 235 -23.44 -5.61 -16.33
CA ASN A 235 -22.31 -4.90 -16.90
C ASN A 235 -22.70 -3.96 -18.04
N ARG A 236 -23.64 -4.38 -18.92
CA ARG A 236 -24.20 -3.52 -19.97
C ARG A 236 -24.93 -2.32 -19.36
N ASP A 237 -25.77 -2.53 -18.35
CA ASP A 237 -26.53 -1.46 -17.68
C ASP A 237 -25.61 -0.44 -17.02
N LEU A 238 -24.56 -0.90 -16.33
CA LEU A 238 -23.53 -0.03 -15.75
C LEU A 238 -22.81 0.82 -16.81
N ARG A 239 -22.47 0.22 -17.96
CA ARG A 239 -21.85 0.96 -19.07
C ARG A 239 -22.79 2.02 -19.64
N HIS A 240 -24.09 1.73 -19.75
CA HIS A 240 -25.09 2.72 -20.16
C HIS A 240 -25.19 3.86 -19.16
N GLN A 241 -25.19 3.58 -17.85
CA GLN A 241 -25.20 4.63 -16.82
C GLN A 241 -23.94 5.49 -16.86
N LEU A 242 -22.77 4.87 -17.07
CA LEU A 242 -21.51 5.59 -17.19
C LEU A 242 -21.52 6.54 -18.40
N GLN A 243 -22.01 6.07 -19.55
CA GLN A 243 -22.15 6.90 -20.74
C GLN A 243 -23.13 8.05 -20.53
N ALA A 244 -24.28 7.79 -19.91
CA ALA A 244 -25.27 8.83 -19.60
C ALA A 244 -24.67 9.91 -18.68
N SER A 245 -24.00 9.51 -17.61
CA SER A 245 -23.34 10.45 -16.70
C SER A 245 -22.21 11.24 -17.37
N GLN A 246 -21.48 10.62 -18.30
CA GLN A 246 -20.46 11.31 -19.11
C GLN A 246 -21.09 12.35 -20.04
N THR A 247 -22.21 12.04 -20.69
CA THR A 247 -22.90 13.01 -21.56
C THR A 247 -23.43 14.20 -20.76
N GLU A 248 -24.01 13.98 -19.58
CA GLU A 248 -24.47 15.05 -18.69
C GLU A 248 -23.32 15.94 -18.22
N LEU A 249 -22.15 15.34 -17.94
CA LEU A 249 -20.96 16.08 -17.55
C LEU A 249 -20.47 16.99 -18.69
N GLU A 250 -20.43 16.48 -19.92
CA GLU A 250 -20.04 17.29 -21.08
C GLU A 250 -21.04 18.41 -21.39
N GLU A 251 -22.34 18.16 -21.22
CA GLU A 251 -23.37 19.19 -21.31
C GLU A 251 -23.16 20.28 -20.24
N CYS A 252 -22.95 19.89 -18.98
CA CYS A 252 -22.69 20.82 -17.88
C CYS A 252 -21.44 21.67 -18.14
N LYS A 253 -20.36 21.07 -18.66
CA LYS A 253 -19.15 21.81 -19.04
C LYS A 253 -19.42 22.81 -20.15
N SER A 254 -20.19 22.43 -21.17
CA SER A 254 -20.53 23.33 -22.28
C SER A 254 -21.32 24.55 -21.80
N LEU A 255 -22.31 24.34 -20.93
CA LEU A 255 -23.10 25.39 -20.31
C LEU A 255 -22.26 26.30 -19.40
N ALA A 256 -21.27 25.74 -18.70
CA ALA A 256 -20.37 26.54 -17.86
C ALA A 256 -19.53 27.51 -18.72
N VAL A 257 -18.97 27.03 -19.84
CA VAL A 257 -18.20 27.86 -20.78
C VAL A 257 -19.08 28.94 -21.41
N GLU A 258 -20.30 28.60 -21.84
CA GLU A 258 -21.24 29.57 -22.41
C GLU A 258 -21.63 30.65 -21.39
N ASN A 259 -21.92 30.25 -20.15
CA ASN A 259 -22.22 31.19 -19.07
C ASN A 259 -21.04 32.11 -18.76
N GLU A 260 -19.82 31.60 -18.76
CA GLU A 260 -18.60 32.40 -18.58
C GLU A 260 -18.43 33.43 -19.71
N ALA A 261 -18.69 33.04 -20.97
CA ALA A 261 -18.65 33.93 -22.13
C ALA A 261 -19.74 35.02 -22.07
N ARG A 262 -20.97 34.65 -21.67
CA ARG A 262 -22.08 35.60 -21.44
C ARG A 262 -21.77 36.59 -20.34
N MET A 263 -21.23 36.12 -19.21
CA MET A 263 -20.81 36.97 -18.11
C MET A 263 -19.69 37.91 -18.54
N SER A 264 -18.67 37.40 -19.24
CA SER A 264 -17.55 38.22 -19.76
C SER A 264 -18.01 39.30 -20.73
N SER A 265 -19.00 39.00 -21.57
CA SER A 265 -19.62 39.97 -22.49
C SER A 265 -20.44 41.04 -21.74
N SER A 266 -21.22 40.64 -20.74
CA SER A 266 -21.97 41.54 -19.85
C SER A 266 -21.05 42.47 -19.05
N TRP A 267 -19.95 41.93 -18.50
CA TRP A 267 -18.90 42.71 -17.84
C TRP A 267 -18.26 43.73 -18.78
N ARG A 268 -18.01 43.36 -20.04
CA ARG A 268 -17.44 44.27 -21.06
C ARG A 268 -18.42 45.39 -21.42
N SER A 269 -19.70 45.09 -21.60
CA SER A 269 -20.75 46.08 -21.88
C SER A 269 -20.98 47.05 -20.71
N ARG A 270 -20.99 46.57 -19.45
CA ARG A 270 -21.08 47.43 -18.26
C ARG A 270 -19.87 48.34 -18.12
N ARG A 271 -18.66 47.85 -18.42
CA ARG A 271 -17.42 48.66 -18.37
C ARG A 271 -17.34 49.69 -19.52
N GLY A 272 -17.97 49.41 -20.66
CA GLY A 272 -18.16 50.35 -21.76
C GLY A 272 -19.23 51.42 -21.47
N GLY A 273 -20.32 51.05 -20.78
CA GLY A 273 -21.39 51.97 -20.40
C GLY A 273 -20.99 53.03 -19.36
N ILE A 274 -20.05 52.72 -18.47
CA ILE A 274 -19.54 53.68 -17.48
C ILE A 274 -18.74 54.82 -18.13
N LYS A 275 -18.25 54.66 -19.37
CA LYS A 275 -17.52 55.73 -20.08
C LYS A 275 -18.43 56.75 -20.78
N ASN A 276 -19.74 56.50 -20.88
CA ASN A 276 -20.68 57.38 -21.60
C ASN A 276 -21.69 58.13 -20.72
N SER A 277 -21.55 58.08 -19.39
CA SER A 277 -22.45 58.84 -18.49
C SER A 277 -21.73 59.32 -17.23
N SER A 278 -20.90 60.35 -17.36
CA SER A 278 -20.65 61.32 -16.27
C SER A 278 -19.90 62.55 -16.81
N THR A 279 -20.63 63.47 -17.43
CA THR A 279 -20.33 64.91 -17.37
C THR A 279 -21.06 65.47 -16.14
N GLY A 280 -20.32 66.05 -15.19
CA GLY A 280 -20.90 66.68 -14.00
C GLY A 280 -20.00 66.58 -12.78
N ALA A 281 -19.34 67.69 -12.44
CA ALA A 281 -18.31 67.78 -11.41
C ALA A 281 -18.85 67.76 -9.97
N THR A 282 -18.11 67.12 -9.06
CA THR A 282 -17.73 67.71 -7.74
C THR A 282 -16.55 66.94 -7.12
N ARG A 283 -15.46 67.64 -6.76
CA ARG A 283 -14.35 67.13 -5.91
C ARG A 283 -14.81 67.13 -4.44
N PRO A 284 -14.26 66.24 -3.59
CA PRO A 284 -13.02 66.52 -2.83
C PRO A 284 -12.07 65.28 -2.84
N SER A 285 -10.81 65.24 -2.46
CA SER A 285 -9.67 66.11 -2.16
C SER A 285 -8.45 65.14 -2.17
N PRO A 286 -7.21 65.56 -2.48
CA PRO A 286 -6.11 64.66 -2.80
C PRO A 286 -5.25 64.27 -1.59
N ARG A 287 -5.21 62.97 -1.28
CA ARG A 287 -4.21 62.33 -0.39
C ARG A 287 -4.19 60.86 -0.84
N TRP A 288 -3.35 60.44 -1.78
CA TRP A 288 -1.92 60.14 -1.58
C TRP A 288 -1.20 60.24 -2.94
N ARG A 289 -0.39 61.29 -3.13
CA ARG A 289 0.60 61.39 -4.21
C ARG A 289 1.96 61.60 -3.57
N LEU A 290 2.61 60.48 -3.29
CA LEU A 290 4.04 60.25 -3.01
C LEU A 290 4.04 58.73 -2.84
N LEU A 291 4.21 57.95 -3.90
CA LEU A 291 5.52 57.59 -4.44
C LEU A 291 5.39 57.45 -5.96
N ARG A 292 5.86 58.45 -6.71
CA ARG A 292 6.18 58.28 -8.12
C ARG A 292 7.56 58.86 -8.37
N GLY A 293 8.39 58.04 -8.99
CA GLY A 293 9.65 58.35 -9.64
C GLY A 293 10.00 57.08 -10.42
N GLU A 294 9.22 56.70 -11.43
CA GLU A 294 9.41 57.11 -12.84
C GLU A 294 10.86 56.90 -13.33
N ARG A 295 11.03 55.89 -14.19
CA ARG A 295 11.36 56.05 -15.62
C ARG A 295 11.14 54.71 -16.33
N GLU A 296 10.12 54.60 -17.18
CA GLU A 296 10.12 54.86 -18.64
C GLU A 296 10.72 53.70 -19.46
N GLY A 297 9.96 53.22 -20.47
CA GLY A 297 10.55 52.41 -21.54
C GLY A 297 9.63 51.45 -22.30
N SER A 298 8.74 51.99 -23.13
CA SER A 298 8.37 51.49 -24.47
C SER A 298 7.71 50.11 -24.70
N ALA A 299 6.43 50.19 -25.10
CA ALA A 299 5.76 49.57 -26.26
C ALA A 299 6.26 48.25 -26.89
N GLY A 300 5.31 47.33 -27.14
CA GLY A 300 5.30 46.50 -28.36
C GLY A 300 4.76 45.08 -28.24
N SER A 301 3.49 44.89 -28.66
CA SER A 301 2.94 43.77 -29.47
C SER A 301 3.46 42.32 -29.35
N GLY A 302 2.53 41.35 -29.22
CA GLY A 302 2.69 39.95 -29.66
C GLY A 302 1.69 39.03 -28.96
N PHE A 303 0.52 38.73 -29.56
CA PHE A 303 0.22 37.51 -30.33
C PHE A 303 0.59 36.18 -29.64
N HIS A 304 -0.42 35.31 -29.54
CA HIS A 304 -0.35 33.94 -29.04
C HIS A 304 0.52 33.06 -29.94
N GLU A 305 1.54 32.43 -29.37
CA GLU A 305 2.27 31.31 -29.97
C GLU A 305 2.24 30.11 -28.98
N GLN A 306 1.94 28.94 -29.52
CA GLN A 306 1.85 27.65 -28.82
C GLN A 306 3.23 27.21 -28.32
N ARG A 307 3.32 26.73 -27.08
CA ARG A 307 4.58 26.21 -26.50
C ARG A 307 4.80 24.74 -26.89
N THR A 308 6.01 24.43 -27.34
CA THR A 308 6.50 23.07 -27.61
C THR A 308 7.39 22.56 -26.45
N PRO A 309 7.69 21.24 -26.38
CA PRO A 309 8.27 20.58 -25.20
C PRO A 309 9.77 20.83 -24.91
N GLU A 310 10.45 21.73 -25.62
CA GLU A 310 11.91 21.91 -25.53
C GLU A 310 12.35 22.96 -24.48
N ASP A 311 11.41 23.67 -23.86
CA ASP A 311 11.69 24.70 -22.86
C ASP A 311 12.04 24.15 -21.45
N TYR A 312 11.95 22.83 -21.23
CA TYR A 312 12.22 22.22 -19.92
C TYR A 312 13.71 21.96 -19.62
N GLU A 313 14.62 22.06 -20.60
CA GLU A 313 16.04 21.71 -20.39
C GLU A 313 16.96 22.87 -20.01
N ARG A 314 16.51 24.13 -20.08
CA ARG A 314 17.40 25.28 -19.78
C ARG A 314 17.49 25.68 -18.30
N VAL A 315 16.66 25.10 -17.42
CA VAL A 315 16.69 25.39 -15.97
C VAL A 315 17.56 24.38 -15.18
N ARG A 316 18.12 23.35 -15.83
CA ARG A 316 19.04 22.37 -15.20
C ARG A 316 20.52 22.78 -15.16
N GLY A 317 20.90 23.90 -15.76
CA GLY A 317 22.31 24.26 -15.92
C GLY A 317 22.95 25.09 -14.80
N ALA A 318 22.18 25.61 -13.83
CA ALA A 318 22.68 26.62 -12.88
C ALA A 318 22.58 26.21 -11.40
N GLY A 319 22.11 24.99 -11.10
CA GLY A 319 21.97 24.49 -9.72
C GLY A 319 23.09 23.55 -9.25
N GLY A 320 23.91 23.02 -10.16
CA GLY A 320 24.90 21.97 -9.85
C GLY A 320 26.13 22.46 -9.10
N ASP A 321 26.51 23.73 -9.27
CA ASP A 321 27.79 24.23 -8.73
C ASP A 321 27.69 24.72 -7.28
N ALA A 322 26.48 24.95 -6.78
CA ALA A 322 26.24 25.39 -5.40
C ALA A 322 26.12 24.22 -4.40
N GLU A 323 25.69 23.04 -4.86
CA GLU A 323 25.46 21.87 -4.01
C GLU A 323 26.76 21.07 -3.78
N ALA A 324 27.66 21.03 -4.76
CA ALA A 324 28.99 20.42 -4.63
C ALA A 324 29.89 21.14 -3.59
N ALA A 325 29.75 22.46 -3.44
CA ALA A 325 30.52 23.24 -2.47
C ALA A 325 30.00 23.13 -1.02
N ALA A 326 28.76 22.64 -0.83
CA ALA A 326 28.18 22.40 0.48
C ALA A 326 28.57 21.02 1.04
N ASP A 327 28.64 20.00 0.18
CA ASP A 327 29.02 18.63 0.57
C ASP A 327 30.51 18.50 0.95
N GLU A 328 31.42 19.26 0.32
CA GLU A 328 32.84 19.26 0.72
C GLU A 328 33.06 19.82 2.14
N ARG A 329 32.26 20.81 2.57
CA ARG A 329 32.39 21.38 3.94
C ARG A 329 31.89 20.43 5.02
N ILE A 330 30.87 19.61 4.73
CA ILE A 330 30.30 18.66 5.70
C ILE A 330 31.21 17.44 5.87
N HIS A 331 31.92 17.03 4.82
CA HIS A 331 32.86 15.92 4.88
C HIS A 331 34.14 16.27 5.67
N ASP A 332 34.64 17.50 5.56
CA ASP A 332 35.80 17.97 6.34
C ASP A 332 35.48 18.11 7.84
N GLU A 333 34.28 18.57 8.18
CA GLU A 333 33.86 18.75 9.59
C GLU A 333 33.58 17.41 10.30
N THR A 334 33.19 16.37 9.55
CA THR A 334 32.99 15.01 10.08
C THR A 334 34.30 14.22 10.20
N GLU A 335 35.30 14.44 9.35
CA GLU A 335 36.65 13.87 9.54
C GLU A 335 37.40 14.50 10.72
N ALA A 336 37.24 15.81 10.95
CA ALA A 336 37.86 16.51 12.08
C ALA A 336 37.36 15.97 13.43
N ARG A 337 36.05 15.65 13.53
CA ARG A 337 35.45 15.05 14.74
C ARG A 337 35.89 13.61 15.01
N ARG A 338 36.10 12.79 13.96
CA ARG A 338 36.62 11.42 14.13
C ARG A 338 38.08 11.37 14.61
N ARG A 339 38.89 12.39 14.28
CA ARG A 339 40.29 12.47 14.76
C ARG A 339 40.40 12.90 16.22
N THR A 340 39.41 13.59 16.77
CA THR A 340 39.41 14.03 18.18
C THR A 340 38.87 13.00 19.15
N GLU A 341 37.99 12.08 18.70
CA GLU A 341 37.35 11.08 19.58
C GLU A 341 38.11 9.73 19.66
N GLY A 342 39.16 9.53 18.85
CA GLY A 342 39.93 8.27 18.79
C GLY A 342 41.17 8.17 19.69
N ARG A 343 41.34 9.05 20.69
CA ARG A 343 42.55 9.06 21.54
C ARG A 343 42.21 8.82 23.01
N GLU A 344 42.06 7.56 23.39
CA GLU A 344 42.07 7.16 24.80
C GLU A 344 43.48 7.37 25.41
N PRO A 345 43.59 7.90 26.64
CA PRO A 345 44.86 8.04 27.32
C PRO A 345 45.29 6.72 27.98
N GLY A 346 46.52 6.31 27.69
CA GLY A 346 47.12 5.05 28.11
C GLY A 346 47.24 4.86 29.62
N SER A 347 47.12 3.59 30.02
CA SER A 347 47.40 3.06 31.34
C SER A 347 48.85 3.34 31.76
N SER A 348 49.03 4.09 32.85
CA SER A 348 50.30 4.20 33.55
C SER A 348 50.26 3.35 34.83
N GLU A 349 51.11 2.35 34.77
CA GLU A 349 51.54 1.41 35.79
C GLU A 349 52.28 2.17 36.91
N THR A 350 51.86 2.01 38.17
CA THR A 350 52.66 2.41 39.33
C THR A 350 52.61 1.36 40.43
N ASP A 351 53.68 0.58 40.41
CA ASP A 351 54.35 -0.14 41.48
C ASP A 351 54.30 0.57 42.86
N ARG A 352 53.84 -0.12 43.92
CA ARG A 352 54.26 0.14 45.32
C ARG A 352 54.13 -1.10 46.19
N ARG A 353 55.30 -1.60 46.61
CA ARG A 353 55.54 -2.59 47.67
C ARG A 353 56.03 -1.89 48.94
N ALA A 354 55.33 -2.06 50.06
CA ALA A 354 55.76 -1.98 51.48
C ALA A 354 54.47 -2.03 52.32
N GLY A 355 54.22 -2.96 53.25
CA GLY A 355 55.05 -3.37 54.38
C GLY A 355 54.40 -2.84 55.67
N GLY A 356 53.87 -3.70 56.54
CA GLY A 356 53.33 -3.28 57.83
C GLY A 356 52.37 -4.26 58.51
N GLN A 357 52.91 -5.11 59.38
CA GLN A 357 52.20 -5.86 60.42
C GLN A 357 51.45 -4.90 61.36
N THR A 358 50.31 -5.32 61.93
CA THR A 358 50.11 -5.52 63.40
C THR A 358 48.67 -5.96 63.74
N GLN A 359 48.61 -7.08 64.47
CA GLN A 359 47.74 -7.43 65.62
C GLN A 359 46.31 -6.88 65.76
N GLY A 360 45.39 -7.79 66.14
CA GLY A 360 44.59 -7.58 67.34
C GLY A 360 43.11 -7.93 67.25
N GLN A 361 42.80 -9.10 67.83
CA GLN A 361 41.51 -9.58 68.37
C GLN A 361 40.42 -10.06 67.41
#